data_AF-A0A950PZR0-F1
#
_entry.id   AF-A0A950PZR0-F1
#
_cell.length_a   1.000
_cell.length_b   1.000
_cell.length_c   1.000
_cell.angle_alpha   90.00
_cell.angle_beta   90.00
_cell.angle_gamma   90.00
#
_symmetry.space_group_name_H-M   'P 1'
#
loop_
_entity.id
_entity.type
_entity.pdbx_description
1 polymer ?
#
loop_
_entity_poly.entity_id
_entity_poly.type
_entity_poly.pdbx_seq_one_letter_code
_entity_poly.pdbx_strand_id
1 'polypeptide(L)'
;MSDQLCQSCGADPTGGPGSGIPRGNVAQGTCPDCGRPLAAPFNRPALNDGDPAVEYEFEDWKAEDRAAAAEALTARIIPFRWEPGYTLAVAAHREAEADAVFDELEQAVDIEGGSDGVLPEADDGWGAGENAFAALGDLYDAADRLFHTPTGTTAANDLREAGAVVRSSAPPFGFDAQLWRTAGELAAQVEQLLTDGSNDDIRARAEHLRNTLADHV
;
A
#
# COMPACT_ATOMS: atom_id res chain seq x y z
N MET A 1 -35.10 -12.66 -6.25
CA MET A 1 -34.75 -12.08 -4.94
C MET A 1 -33.28 -11.76 -5.08
N SER A 2 -32.95 -10.49 -5.34
CA SER A 2 -31.59 -10.10 -5.66
C SER A 2 -30.73 -10.29 -4.41
N ASP A 3 -29.81 -11.25 -4.48
CA ASP A 3 -28.71 -11.43 -3.53
C ASP A 3 -27.99 -10.09 -3.38
N GLN A 4 -28.17 -9.41 -2.25
CA GLN A 4 -27.50 -8.14 -1.99
C GLN A 4 -26.06 -8.42 -1.56
N LEU A 5 -25.20 -8.67 -2.54
CA LEU A 5 -23.77 -8.78 -2.35
C LEU A 5 -23.22 -7.51 -1.70
N CYS A 6 -22.16 -7.68 -0.90
CA CYS A 6 -21.41 -6.57 -0.35
C CYS A 6 -20.88 -5.71 -1.48
N GLN A 7 -21.26 -4.44 -1.46
CA GLN A 7 -20.86 -3.48 -2.48
C GLN A 7 -19.39 -3.05 -2.38
N SER A 8 -18.69 -3.48 -1.32
CA SER A 8 -17.26 -3.26 -1.15
C SER A 8 -16.45 -4.49 -1.60
N CYS A 9 -16.73 -5.70 -1.09
CA CYS A 9 -15.89 -6.88 -1.35
C CYS A 9 -16.57 -8.02 -2.13
N GLY A 10 -17.80 -7.85 -2.61
CA GLY A 10 -18.54 -8.86 -3.37
C GLY A 10 -19.08 -10.05 -2.56
N ALA A 11 -18.80 -10.13 -1.25
CA ALA A 11 -19.27 -11.23 -0.40
C ALA A 11 -20.79 -11.19 -0.17
N ASP A 12 -21.44 -12.35 -0.19
CA ASP A 12 -22.85 -12.48 0.21
C ASP A 12 -22.96 -12.40 1.75
N PRO A 13 -23.54 -11.31 2.32
CA PRO A 13 -23.65 -11.13 3.75
C PRO A 13 -24.71 -12.06 4.40
N THR A 14 -25.51 -12.77 3.60
CA THR A 14 -26.57 -13.71 4.05
C THR A 14 -26.13 -15.17 4.03
N GLY A 15 -24.98 -15.47 3.42
CA GLY A 15 -24.25 -16.72 3.49
C GLY A 15 -24.53 -17.67 2.33
N GLY A 16 -23.59 -17.71 1.38
CA GLY A 16 -23.41 -18.76 0.38
C GLY A 16 -22.68 -20.00 0.93
N PRO A 17 -22.75 -21.15 0.21
CA PRO A 17 -22.19 -22.42 0.66
C PRO A 17 -20.66 -22.40 0.66
N GLY A 18 -20.07 -21.97 1.77
CA GLY A 18 -18.61 -21.94 1.97
C GLY A 18 -18.15 -21.08 3.14
N SER A 19 -18.94 -20.08 3.53
CA SER A 19 -18.62 -19.24 4.68
C SER A 19 -19.02 -19.97 5.97
N GLY A 20 -18.06 -20.58 6.66
CA GLY A 20 -18.24 -21.26 7.95
C GLY A 20 -18.64 -20.33 9.11
N ILE A 21 -19.25 -19.18 8.81
CA ILE A 21 -19.58 -18.12 9.76
C ILE A 21 -21.10 -18.09 9.98
N PRO A 22 -21.58 -18.11 11.24
CA PRO A 22 -23.01 -18.18 11.52
C PRO A 22 -23.76 -16.98 10.93
N ARG A 23 -24.90 -17.27 10.29
CA ARG A 23 -25.92 -16.30 9.84
C ARG A 23 -26.41 -15.46 11.02
N GLY A 24 -25.70 -14.41 11.38
CA GLY A 24 -26.03 -13.69 12.60
C GLY A 24 -25.16 -12.47 12.86
N ASN A 25 -25.22 -11.46 11.99
CA ASN A 25 -26.05 -10.27 12.19
C ASN A 25 -25.59 -9.22 11.16
N VAL A 26 -26.31 -9.10 10.04
CA VAL A 26 -26.39 -7.82 9.29
C VAL A 26 -26.92 -6.65 10.16
N ALA A 27 -27.19 -6.88 11.45
CA ALA A 27 -27.88 -5.99 12.38
C ALA A 27 -27.21 -4.64 12.66
N GLN A 28 -25.97 -4.41 12.22
CA GLN A 28 -25.32 -3.09 12.28
C GLN A 28 -25.09 -2.46 10.89
N GLY A 29 -25.50 -3.15 9.80
CA GLY A 29 -25.30 -2.65 8.43
C GLY A 29 -23.87 -2.79 7.93
N THR A 30 -23.09 -3.72 8.48
CA THR A 30 -21.66 -3.96 8.14
C THR A 30 -21.47 -5.37 7.60
N CYS A 31 -20.56 -5.54 6.64
CA CYS A 31 -20.18 -6.81 6.04
C CYS A 31 -19.29 -7.63 7.01
N PRO A 32 -19.59 -8.92 7.23
CA PRO A 32 -18.76 -9.76 8.10
C PRO A 32 -17.40 -10.13 7.51
N ASP A 33 -17.24 -10.08 6.18
CA ASP A 33 -16.00 -10.46 5.50
C ASP A 33 -14.97 -9.33 5.47
N CYS A 34 -15.38 -8.10 5.11
CA CYS A 34 -14.46 -6.96 4.98
C CYS A 34 -14.66 -5.87 6.05
N GLY A 35 -15.65 -6.00 6.94
CA GLY A 35 -15.93 -4.99 7.97
C GLY A 35 -16.43 -3.63 7.43
N ARG A 36 -16.71 -3.50 6.13
CA ARG A 36 -17.25 -2.27 5.52
C ARG A 36 -18.77 -2.18 5.60
N PRO A 37 -19.37 -0.98 5.58
CA PRO A 37 -20.82 -0.81 5.49
C PRO A 37 -21.40 -1.53 4.26
N LEU A 38 -22.55 -2.19 4.43
CA LEU A 38 -23.30 -2.86 3.35
C LEU A 38 -23.99 -1.86 2.42
N ALA A 39 -24.21 -0.64 2.89
CA ALA A 39 -24.68 0.45 2.05
C ALA A 39 -23.52 0.98 1.20
N ALA A 40 -23.70 1.04 -0.12
CA ALA A 40 -22.75 1.70 -1.01
C ALA A 40 -22.63 3.19 -0.66
N PRO A 41 -21.43 3.79 -0.77
CA PRO A 41 -21.28 5.23 -0.57
C PRO A 41 -22.07 5.99 -1.65
N PHE A 42 -22.67 7.13 -1.27
CA PHE A 42 -23.54 7.94 -2.13
C PHE A 42 -22.90 8.42 -3.45
N ASN A 43 -21.56 8.43 -3.53
CA ASN A 43 -20.81 8.89 -4.69
C ASN A 43 -20.24 7.75 -5.55
N ARG A 44 -20.67 6.51 -5.34
CA ARG A 44 -20.16 5.39 -6.14
C ARG A 44 -20.77 5.39 -7.55
N PRO A 45 -19.96 5.33 -8.61
CA PRO A 45 -20.45 5.10 -9.97
C PRO A 45 -21.03 3.67 -10.09
N ALA A 46 -22.32 3.57 -10.40
CA ALA A 46 -23.01 2.29 -10.56
C ALA A 46 -23.07 1.87 -12.03
N LEU A 47 -22.84 0.58 -12.29
CA LEU A 47 -23.04 -0.05 -13.59
C LEU A 47 -24.46 -0.64 -13.68
N ASN A 48 -25.20 -0.37 -14.76
CA ASN A 48 -26.56 -0.88 -14.93
C ASN A 48 -26.57 -2.26 -15.60
N ASP A 49 -27.62 -3.06 -15.37
CA ASP A 49 -27.84 -4.42 -15.91
C ASP A 49 -27.79 -4.58 -17.45
N GLY A 50 -27.66 -3.49 -18.21
CA GLY A 50 -27.60 -3.52 -19.68
C GLY A 50 -26.43 -2.76 -20.28
N ASP A 51 -25.54 -2.21 -19.46
CA ASP A 51 -24.33 -1.54 -19.93
C ASP A 51 -23.29 -2.59 -20.36
N PRO A 52 -22.54 -2.36 -21.46
CA PRO A 52 -21.47 -3.27 -21.85
C PRO A 52 -20.42 -3.33 -20.73
N ALA A 53 -20.11 -4.53 -20.28
CA ALA A 53 -19.25 -4.80 -19.15
C ALA A 53 -18.16 -5.83 -19.48
N VAL A 54 -17.04 -5.73 -18.77
CA VAL A 54 -15.96 -6.73 -18.73
C VAL A 54 -15.93 -7.30 -17.32
N GLU A 55 -15.75 -8.62 -17.21
CA GLU A 55 -15.81 -9.36 -15.96
C GLU A 55 -14.39 -9.71 -15.47
N TYR A 56 -14.16 -9.51 -14.18
CA TYR A 56 -12.90 -9.80 -13.50
C TYR A 56 -13.15 -10.75 -12.33
N GLU A 57 -12.33 -11.77 -12.15
CA GLU A 57 -12.50 -12.79 -11.11
C GLU A 57 -11.61 -12.48 -9.90
N PHE A 58 -12.19 -12.38 -8.70
CA PHE A 58 -11.48 -12.05 -7.45
C PHE A 58 -11.60 -13.14 -6.38
N GLU A 59 -11.77 -14.40 -6.78
CA GLU A 59 -11.92 -15.52 -5.83
C GLU A 59 -10.67 -15.76 -4.97
N ASP A 60 -9.49 -15.53 -5.54
CA ASP A 60 -8.19 -15.74 -4.88
C ASP A 60 -7.76 -14.55 -4.01
N TRP A 61 -8.45 -13.41 -4.10
CA TRP A 61 -8.13 -12.20 -3.34
C TRP A 61 -8.72 -12.29 -1.93
N LYS A 62 -8.12 -11.58 -0.95
CA LYS A 62 -8.73 -11.46 0.37
C LYS A 62 -9.88 -10.46 0.33
N ALA A 63 -10.79 -10.53 1.31
CA ALA A 63 -11.93 -9.63 1.38
C ALA A 63 -11.52 -8.15 1.53
N GLU A 64 -10.36 -7.89 2.15
CA GLU A 64 -9.76 -6.56 2.30
C GLU A 64 -9.25 -6.03 0.96
N ASP A 65 -8.52 -6.86 0.21
CA ASP A 65 -7.99 -6.50 -1.12
C ASP A 65 -9.13 -6.24 -2.12
N ARG A 66 -10.18 -7.07 -2.09
CA ARG A 66 -11.40 -6.82 -2.89
C ARG A 66 -12.08 -5.49 -2.53
N ALA A 67 -12.10 -5.14 -1.25
CA ALA A 67 -12.65 -3.85 -0.81
C ALA A 67 -11.78 -2.69 -1.28
N ALA A 68 -10.45 -2.83 -1.24
CA ALA A 68 -9.51 -1.84 -1.76
C ALA A 68 -9.70 -1.63 -3.27
N ALA A 69 -9.90 -2.70 -4.06
CA ALA A 69 -10.22 -2.62 -5.48
C ALA A 69 -11.49 -1.79 -5.74
N ALA A 70 -12.58 -2.08 -5.03
CA ALA A 70 -13.82 -1.32 -5.16
C ALA A 70 -13.68 0.16 -4.75
N GLU A 71 -12.85 0.47 -3.75
CA GLU A 71 -12.54 1.84 -3.33
C GLU A 71 -11.73 2.59 -4.40
N ALA A 72 -10.71 1.95 -4.98
CA ALA A 72 -9.89 2.55 -6.04
C ALA A 72 -10.70 2.84 -7.31
N LEU A 73 -11.58 1.92 -7.71
CA LEU A 73 -12.52 2.16 -8.82
C LEU A 73 -13.49 3.30 -8.53
N THR A 74 -13.98 3.39 -7.29
CA THR A 74 -14.85 4.49 -6.85
C THR A 74 -14.13 5.83 -6.91
N ALA A 75 -12.88 5.90 -6.46
CA ALA A 75 -12.07 7.11 -6.48
C ALA A 75 -11.83 7.63 -7.91
N ARG A 76 -11.68 6.72 -8.88
CA ARG A 76 -11.52 7.03 -10.31
C ARG A 76 -12.85 7.20 -11.06
N ILE A 77 -13.99 7.09 -10.38
CA ILE A 77 -15.33 7.21 -10.96
C ILE A 77 -15.56 6.18 -12.09
N ILE A 78 -14.97 4.98 -11.94
CA ILE A 78 -15.14 3.87 -12.87
C ILE A 78 -16.42 3.10 -12.49
N PRO A 79 -17.44 2.99 -13.36
CA PRO A 79 -18.67 2.27 -13.02
C PRO A 79 -18.44 0.76 -12.93
N PHE A 80 -18.82 0.16 -11.81
CA PHE A 80 -18.68 -1.28 -11.59
C PHE A 80 -19.83 -1.87 -10.77
N ARG A 81 -19.96 -3.19 -10.79
CA ARG A 81 -20.92 -3.98 -10.01
C ARG A 81 -20.35 -5.34 -9.65
N TRP A 82 -20.59 -5.78 -8.42
CA TRP A 82 -20.27 -7.13 -7.99
C TRP A 82 -21.35 -8.11 -8.46
N GLU A 83 -20.91 -9.20 -9.09
CA GLU A 83 -21.67 -10.39 -9.44
C GLU A 83 -21.39 -11.54 -8.46
N PRO A 84 -22.28 -12.56 -8.40
CA PRO A 84 -22.04 -13.73 -7.56
C PRO A 84 -20.73 -14.44 -7.91
N GLY A 85 -20.04 -14.97 -6.90
CA GLY A 85 -18.77 -15.68 -7.10
C GLY A 85 -17.52 -14.79 -7.06
N TYR A 86 -17.61 -13.60 -6.46
CA TYR A 86 -16.52 -12.61 -6.43
C TYR A 86 -16.10 -12.11 -7.81
N THR A 87 -17.04 -12.12 -8.76
CA THR A 87 -16.82 -11.55 -10.08
C THR A 87 -17.19 -10.07 -10.07
N LEU A 88 -16.33 -9.22 -10.62
CA LEU A 88 -16.54 -7.78 -10.71
C LEU A 88 -16.79 -7.41 -12.17
N ALA A 89 -18.00 -6.94 -12.46
CA ALA A 89 -18.35 -6.39 -13.76
C ALA A 89 -17.98 -4.90 -13.78
N VAL A 90 -17.13 -4.49 -14.72
CA VAL A 90 -16.69 -3.10 -14.92
C VAL A 90 -17.14 -2.61 -16.28
N ALA A 91 -17.49 -1.33 -16.41
CA ALA A 91 -17.88 -0.76 -17.70
C ALA A 91 -16.80 -0.97 -18.77
N ALA A 92 -17.16 -1.59 -19.90
CA ALA A 92 -16.19 -1.97 -20.94
C ALA A 92 -15.42 -0.77 -21.53
N HIS A 93 -16.03 0.42 -21.56
CA HIS A 93 -15.36 1.64 -22.03
C HIS A 93 -14.32 2.20 -21.06
N ARG A 94 -14.20 1.63 -19.85
CA ARG A 94 -13.22 1.97 -18.80
C ARG A 94 -12.33 0.78 -18.44
N GLU A 95 -12.34 -0.28 -19.25
CA GLU A 95 -11.54 -1.50 -19.04
C GLU A 95 -10.06 -1.17 -18.80
N ALA A 96 -9.42 -0.40 -19.69
CA ALA A 96 -8.01 -0.05 -19.54
C ALA A 96 -7.68 0.75 -18.24
N GLU A 97 -8.63 1.52 -17.73
CA GLU A 97 -8.45 2.21 -16.44
C GLU A 97 -8.65 1.28 -15.26
N ALA A 98 -9.51 0.26 -15.41
CA ALA A 98 -9.74 -0.78 -14.42
C ALA A 98 -8.54 -1.75 -14.36
N ASP A 99 -8.00 -2.16 -15.49
CA ASP A 99 -6.76 -2.94 -15.60
C ASP A 99 -5.63 -2.26 -14.84
N ALA A 100 -5.40 -0.97 -15.10
CA ALA A 100 -4.37 -0.20 -14.39
C ALA A 100 -4.59 -0.16 -12.87
N VAL A 101 -5.84 -0.09 -12.41
CA VAL A 101 -6.16 -0.16 -10.97
C VAL A 101 -5.78 -1.52 -10.39
N PHE A 102 -6.11 -2.60 -11.08
CA PHE A 102 -5.85 -3.95 -10.58
C PHE A 102 -4.36 -4.29 -10.62
N ASP A 103 -3.66 -3.90 -11.68
CA ASP A 103 -2.21 -4.04 -11.79
C ASP A 103 -1.47 -3.29 -10.66
N GLU A 104 -1.90 -2.07 -10.32
CA GLU A 104 -1.34 -1.29 -9.20
C GLU A 104 -1.57 -2.00 -7.85
N LEU A 105 -2.75 -2.60 -7.66
CA LEU A 105 -3.10 -3.29 -6.42
C LEU A 105 -2.39 -4.63 -6.27
N GLU A 106 -2.26 -5.41 -7.34
CA GLU A 106 -1.48 -6.65 -7.34
C GLU A 106 -0.02 -6.39 -6.99
N GLN A 107 0.59 -5.34 -7.58
CA GLN A 107 1.95 -4.92 -7.24
C GLN A 107 2.07 -4.52 -5.76
N ALA A 108 1.08 -3.80 -5.21
CA ALA A 108 1.07 -3.43 -3.79
C ALA A 108 0.94 -4.66 -2.86
N VAL A 109 0.10 -5.63 -3.24
CA VAL A 109 -0.10 -6.88 -2.48
C VAL A 109 1.13 -7.79 -2.55
N ASP A 110 1.82 -7.86 -3.69
CA ASP A 110 3.09 -8.59 -3.81
C ASP A 110 4.19 -7.97 -2.93
N ILE A 111 4.22 -6.64 -2.80
CA ILE A 111 5.17 -5.93 -1.92
C ILE A 111 4.88 -6.21 -0.43
N GLU A 112 3.61 -6.29 -0.02
CA GLU A 112 3.24 -6.59 1.39
C GLU A 112 3.18 -8.09 1.73
N GLY A 113 3.06 -8.96 0.72
CA GLY A 113 2.82 -10.40 0.87
C GLY A 113 4.01 -11.32 0.52
N GLY A 114 5.03 -10.83 -0.18
CA GLY A 114 6.10 -11.68 -0.72
C GLY A 114 7.48 -11.05 -0.61
N SER A 115 8.22 -11.43 0.43
CA SER A 115 9.68 -11.47 0.33
C SER A 115 10.08 -12.56 -0.68
N ASP A 116 10.14 -12.24 -1.97
CA ASP A 116 11.02 -12.92 -2.92
C ASP A 116 11.39 -11.95 -4.04
N GLY A 117 12.63 -11.47 -3.96
CA GLY A 117 13.16 -10.51 -4.90
C GLY A 117 13.23 -11.07 -6.31
N VAL A 118 12.75 -10.29 -7.26
CA VAL A 118 13.45 -9.84 -8.48
C VAL A 118 12.51 -8.83 -9.13
N LEU A 119 12.88 -7.55 -9.09
CA LEU A 119 12.29 -6.57 -10.02
C LEU A 119 13.09 -6.64 -11.33
N PRO A 120 12.45 -6.86 -12.49
CA PRO A 120 13.06 -6.59 -13.78
C PRO A 120 13.22 -5.07 -13.97
N GLU A 121 14.43 -4.67 -14.34
CA GLU A 121 14.79 -3.28 -14.64
C GLU A 121 14.14 -2.80 -15.96
N ALA A 122 13.46 -1.66 -15.92
CA ALA A 122 13.39 -0.64 -16.98
C ALA A 122 12.76 0.63 -16.36
N ASP A 123 13.56 1.62 -15.97
CA ASP A 123 14.00 2.76 -16.80
C ASP A 123 12.85 3.53 -17.46
N ASP A 124 12.21 4.39 -16.67
CA ASP A 124 11.69 5.67 -17.13
C ASP A 124 11.92 6.70 -16.01
N GLY A 125 12.69 7.75 -16.30
CA GLY A 125 13.24 8.74 -15.35
C GLY A 125 12.22 9.65 -14.64
N TRP A 126 11.08 9.11 -14.20
CA TRP A 126 10.04 9.78 -13.42
C TRP A 126 9.75 9.08 -12.07
N GLY A 127 10.28 7.87 -11.82
CA GLY A 127 10.13 7.17 -10.53
C GLY A 127 11.09 7.63 -9.42
N ALA A 128 12.09 8.47 -9.75
CA ALA A 128 13.08 8.93 -8.75
C ALA A 128 12.45 9.81 -7.65
N GLY A 129 11.34 10.50 -7.93
CA GLY A 129 10.68 11.42 -6.99
C GLY A 129 9.79 10.72 -5.96
N GLU A 130 9.04 9.68 -6.36
CA GLU A 130 8.20 8.89 -5.46
C GLU A 130 9.05 8.00 -4.54
N ASN A 131 10.09 7.38 -5.09
CA ASN A 131 11.08 6.63 -4.31
C ASN A 131 11.84 7.53 -3.33
N ALA A 132 12.08 8.81 -3.68
CA ALA A 132 12.78 9.75 -2.83
C ALA A 132 11.96 10.20 -1.60
N PHE A 133 10.66 10.44 -1.77
CA PHE A 133 9.79 10.79 -0.63
C PHE A 133 9.56 9.61 0.30
N ALA A 134 9.28 8.42 -0.25
CA ALA A 134 9.15 7.20 0.54
C ALA A 134 10.44 6.92 1.34
N ALA A 135 11.60 7.03 0.69
CA ALA A 135 12.88 6.78 1.34
C ALA A 135 13.19 7.71 2.52
N LEU A 136 12.66 8.94 2.57
CA LEU A 136 12.81 9.80 3.75
C LEU A 136 12.01 9.29 4.94
N GLY A 137 10.77 8.84 4.71
CA GLY A 137 9.93 8.23 5.73
C GLY A 137 10.56 6.95 6.27
N ASP A 138 11.01 6.09 5.37
CA ASP A 138 11.69 4.83 5.72
C ASP A 138 13.00 5.10 6.48
N LEU A 139 13.75 6.12 6.09
CA LEU A 139 14.98 6.51 6.78
C LEU A 139 14.71 7.04 8.19
N TYR A 140 13.62 7.81 8.38
CA TYR A 140 13.20 8.27 9.70
C TYR A 140 12.77 7.09 10.59
N ASP A 141 11.93 6.20 10.08
CA ASP A 141 11.43 5.05 10.84
C ASP A 141 12.56 4.08 11.21
N ALA A 142 13.48 3.82 10.30
CA ALA A 142 14.64 2.98 10.57
C ALA A 142 15.57 3.63 11.62
N ALA A 143 15.80 4.94 11.54
CA ALA A 143 16.56 5.68 12.54
C ALA A 143 15.86 5.67 13.91
N ASP A 144 14.54 5.83 13.97
CA ASP A 144 13.75 5.76 15.20
C ASP A 144 13.83 4.38 15.85
N ARG A 145 13.71 3.31 15.05
CA ARG A 145 13.87 1.93 15.51
C ARG A 145 15.28 1.67 16.04
N LEU A 146 16.33 2.15 15.37
CA LEU A 146 17.72 2.01 15.82
C LEU A 146 18.03 2.82 17.09
N PHE A 147 17.39 3.97 17.27
CA PHE A 147 17.50 4.75 18.51
C PHE A 147 16.97 3.94 19.71
N HIS A 148 15.80 3.32 19.56
CA HIS A 148 15.21 2.48 20.60
C HIS A 148 15.92 1.12 20.75
N THR A 149 16.33 0.52 19.63
CA THR A 149 16.93 -0.82 19.56
C THR A 149 18.17 -0.82 18.65
N PRO A 150 19.36 -0.43 19.16
CA PRO A 150 20.57 -0.28 18.33
C PRO A 150 21.15 -1.60 17.82
N THR A 151 20.69 -2.74 18.32
CA THR A 151 21.09 -4.08 17.85
C THR A 151 20.08 -4.70 16.88
N GLY A 152 19.10 -3.93 16.38
CA GLY A 152 18.06 -4.44 15.49
C GLY A 152 18.57 -4.67 14.06
N THR A 153 18.75 -5.92 13.65
CA THR A 153 19.22 -6.27 12.30
C THR A 153 18.27 -5.82 11.20
N THR A 154 16.94 -5.91 11.42
CA THR A 154 15.94 -5.41 10.46
C THR A 154 16.08 -3.90 10.27
N ALA A 155 16.06 -3.12 11.36
CA ALA A 155 16.23 -1.67 11.28
C ALA A 155 17.57 -1.24 10.66
N ALA A 156 18.64 -2.03 10.88
CA ALA A 156 19.93 -1.81 10.23
C ALA A 156 19.91 -2.08 8.72
N ASN A 157 19.10 -3.03 8.25
CA ASN A 157 18.90 -3.29 6.82
C ASN A 157 18.03 -2.22 6.18
N ASP A 158 16.89 -1.91 6.80
CA ASP A 158 15.95 -0.87 6.35
C ASP A 158 16.68 0.47 6.18
N LEU A 159 17.51 0.86 7.17
CA LEU A 159 18.30 2.10 7.12
C LEU A 159 19.27 2.10 5.93
N ARG A 160 19.92 0.96 5.64
CA ARG A 160 20.91 0.85 4.55
C ARG A 160 20.24 0.98 3.19
N GLU A 161 19.07 0.36 3.05
CA GLU A 161 18.28 0.41 1.83
C GLU A 161 17.76 1.83 1.57
N ALA A 162 17.07 2.43 2.55
CA ALA A 162 16.57 3.80 2.46
C ALA A 162 17.72 4.81 2.26
N GLY A 163 18.83 4.66 2.98
CA GLY A 163 20.01 5.50 2.85
C GLY A 163 20.67 5.41 1.47
N ALA A 164 20.66 4.23 0.83
CA ALA A 164 21.14 4.06 -0.53
C ALA A 164 20.26 4.83 -1.53
N VAL A 165 18.94 4.71 -1.41
CA VAL A 165 17.98 5.43 -2.27
C VAL A 165 18.14 6.93 -2.13
N VAL A 166 18.26 7.47 -0.91
CA VAL A 166 18.48 8.90 -0.68
C VAL A 166 19.77 9.39 -1.33
N ARG A 167 20.84 8.60 -1.30
CA ARG A 167 22.13 8.97 -1.90
C ARG A 167 22.16 8.82 -3.43
N SER A 168 21.40 7.89 -4.00
CA SER A 168 21.33 7.66 -5.45
C SER A 168 20.33 8.55 -6.16
N SER A 169 19.34 9.09 -5.44
CA SER A 169 18.26 9.91 -5.99
C SER A 169 18.50 11.41 -5.79
N ALA A 170 17.93 12.21 -6.69
CA ALA A 170 17.87 13.67 -6.54
C ALA A 170 16.83 14.03 -5.46
N PRO A 171 16.99 15.17 -4.76
CA PRO A 171 15.99 15.63 -3.81
C PRO A 171 14.63 15.81 -4.50
N PRO A 172 13.53 15.48 -3.81
CA PRO A 172 12.20 15.68 -4.35
C PRO A 172 11.91 17.17 -4.60
N PHE A 173 10.96 17.46 -5.50
CA PHE A 173 10.61 18.83 -5.86
C PHE A 173 10.15 19.62 -4.62
N GLY A 174 10.78 20.77 -4.38
CA GLY A 174 10.48 21.64 -3.23
C GLY A 174 11.22 21.29 -1.94
N PHE A 175 12.03 20.22 -1.91
CA PHE A 175 12.87 19.85 -0.77
C PHE A 175 14.24 20.52 -0.83
N ASP A 176 14.82 20.83 0.34
CA ASP A 176 16.13 21.46 0.41
C ASP A 176 17.26 20.48 0.04
N ALA A 177 18.05 20.84 -0.98
CA ALA A 177 19.10 19.99 -1.52
C ALA A 177 20.33 19.82 -0.59
N GLN A 178 20.53 20.72 0.38
CA GLN A 178 21.59 20.60 1.37
C GLN A 178 21.15 19.64 2.48
N LEU A 179 19.90 19.74 2.93
CA LEU A 179 19.30 18.84 3.90
C LEU A 179 19.25 17.40 3.35
N TRP A 180 18.84 17.22 2.09
CA TRP A 180 18.81 15.91 1.43
C TRP A 180 20.18 15.20 1.46
N ARG A 181 21.24 15.90 1.06
CA ARG A 181 22.60 15.37 1.13
C ARG A 181 23.03 15.08 2.57
N THR A 182 22.68 15.96 3.50
CA THR A 182 22.98 15.78 4.93
C THR A 182 22.31 14.53 5.48
N ALA A 183 21.04 14.27 5.15
CA ALA A 183 20.32 13.06 5.55
C ALA A 183 21.01 11.78 5.03
N GLY A 184 21.37 11.75 3.75
CA GLY A 184 22.09 10.63 3.14
C GLY A 184 23.47 10.38 3.76
N GLU A 185 24.20 11.45 4.10
CA GLU A 185 25.50 11.39 4.78
C GLU A 185 25.37 10.90 6.23
N LEU A 186 24.33 11.33 6.95
CA LEU A 186 24.06 10.88 8.32
C LEU A 186 23.65 9.41 8.34
N ALA A 187 22.85 8.95 7.38
CA ALA A 187 22.51 7.54 7.19
C ALA A 187 23.78 6.68 7.02
N ALA A 188 24.68 7.08 6.13
CA ALA A 188 25.95 6.39 5.90
C ALA A 188 26.82 6.30 7.16
N GLN A 189 26.80 7.33 8.02
CA GLN A 189 27.53 7.32 9.29
C GLN A 189 26.93 6.32 10.28
N VAL A 190 25.60 6.19 10.36
CA VAL A 190 24.96 5.15 11.17
C VAL A 190 25.31 3.76 10.64
N GLU A 191 25.30 3.54 9.32
CA GLU A 191 25.70 2.27 8.69
C GLU A 191 27.14 1.88 9.05
N GLN A 192 28.07 2.83 9.07
CA GLN A 192 29.45 2.59 9.51
C GLN A 192 29.52 2.18 10.99
N LEU A 193 28.77 2.87 11.85
CA LEU A 193 28.70 2.55 13.28
C LEU A 193 28.04 1.21 13.55
N LEU A 194 27.12 0.76 12.71
CA LEU A 194 26.53 -0.58 12.80
C LEU A 194 27.53 -1.70 12.50
N THR A 195 28.64 -1.40 11.82
CA THR A 195 29.67 -2.40 11.49
C THR A 195 30.66 -2.57 12.65
N ASP A 196 31.18 -1.46 13.20
CA ASP A 196 32.31 -1.49 14.14
C ASP A 196 32.13 -0.55 15.37
N GLY A 197 30.98 0.10 15.50
CA GLY A 197 30.71 1.11 16.54
C GLY A 197 30.06 0.55 17.82
N SER A 198 30.02 1.39 18.86
CA SER A 198 29.29 1.07 20.09
C SER A 198 27.79 1.30 19.92
N ASN A 199 26.97 0.55 20.65
CA ASN A 199 25.51 0.78 20.72
C ASN A 199 25.15 2.21 21.13
N ASP A 200 25.98 2.85 21.96
CA ASP A 200 25.76 4.23 22.38
C ASP A 200 26.06 5.23 21.25
N ASP A 201 27.08 4.96 20.43
CA ASP A 201 27.39 5.78 19.25
C ASP A 201 26.31 5.63 18.17
N ILE A 202 25.85 4.39 17.94
CA ILE A 202 24.73 4.09 17.04
C ILE A 202 23.49 4.86 17.48
N ARG A 203 23.13 4.79 18.77
CA ARG A 203 21.97 5.49 19.32
C ARG A 203 22.09 7.00 19.16
N ALA A 204 23.23 7.58 19.55
CA ALA A 204 23.44 9.03 19.45
C ALA A 204 23.39 9.52 18.00
N ARG A 205 23.92 8.74 17.05
CA ARG A 205 23.86 9.10 15.63
C ARG A 205 22.47 8.93 15.03
N ALA A 206 21.76 7.85 15.38
CA ALA A 206 20.38 7.62 14.97
C ALA A 206 19.44 8.73 15.51
N GLU A 207 19.66 9.19 16.74
CA GLU A 207 18.97 10.34 17.33
C GLU A 207 19.21 11.63 16.53
N HIS A 208 20.46 11.88 16.12
CA HIS A 208 20.77 13.06 15.33
C HIS A 208 20.12 13.01 13.94
N LEU A 209 20.11 11.83 13.30
CA LEU A 209 19.44 11.62 12.02
C LEU A 209 17.93 11.84 12.12
N ARG A 210 17.23 11.22 13.09
CA ARG A 210 15.78 11.39 13.26
C ARG A 210 15.39 12.83 13.59
N ASN A 211 16.16 13.54 14.42
CA ASN A 211 15.87 14.93 14.75
C ASN A 211 16.05 15.86 13.55
N THR A 212 17.01 15.54 12.66
CA THR A 212 17.21 16.30 11.42
C THR A 212 16.06 16.09 10.43
N LEU A 213 15.46 14.90 10.44
CA LEU A 213 14.34 14.55 9.57
C LEU A 213 12.99 14.99 10.14
N ALA A 214 12.80 14.97 11.46
CA ALA A 214 11.53 15.23 12.15
C ALA A 214 10.89 16.60 11.85
N ASP A 215 11.70 17.62 11.51
CA ASP A 215 11.18 18.93 11.11
C ASP A 215 10.55 18.93 9.70
N HIS A 216 10.64 17.81 8.98
CA HIS A 216 10.37 17.70 7.54
C HIS A 216 9.55 16.48 7.13
N VAL A 217 9.12 15.63 8.07
CA VAL A 217 8.18 14.50 7.88
C VAL A 217 6.84 14.79 8.53
#